data_AF-A0A534FJ93-F1
#
_entry.id   AF-A0A534FJ93-F1
#
_cell.length_a   1.000
_cell.length_b   1.000
_cell.length_c   1.000
_cell.angle_alpha   90.00
_cell.angle_beta   90.00
_cell.angle_gamma   90.00
#
_symmetry.space_group_name_H-M   'P 1'
#
loop_
_entity.id
_entity.type
_entity.pdbx_description
1 polymer ?
#
loop_
_entity_poly.entity_id
_entity_poly.type
_entity_poly.pdbx_seq_one_letter_code
_entity_poly.pdbx_strand_id
1 'polypeptide(L)' 'PRAVVDPETRVIGLEALRVVDSSIMPSITTGNLNAPTIMLAEKAADHVRGRPLLPRSTAPYYTAPNWQSAQR' A
#
# COMPACT_ATOMS: atom_id res chain seq x y z
N PRO A 1 -8.65 -9.69 14.28
CA PRO A 1 -7.23 -9.61 13.84
C PRO A 1 -6.76 -10.96 13.26
N ARG A 2 -6.66 -11.08 11.92
CA ARG A 2 -6.18 -12.29 11.22
C ARG A 2 -5.35 -11.91 9.97
N ALA A 3 -4.30 -11.10 10.14
CA ALA A 3 -3.38 -10.81 9.05
C ALA A 3 -2.37 -11.97 8.90
N VAL A 4 -1.96 -12.28 7.66
CA VAL A 4 -0.94 -13.30 7.35
C VAL A 4 0.47 -12.70 7.19
N VAL A 5 0.55 -11.38 7.05
CA VAL A 5 1.81 -10.62 6.95
C VAL A 5 1.83 -9.46 7.95
N ASP A 6 3.03 -9.00 8.26
CA ASP A 6 3.29 -7.75 9.01
C ASP A 6 3.25 -6.50 8.10
N PRO A 7 3.34 -5.27 8.66
CA PRO A 7 3.35 -4.03 7.88
C PRO A 7 4.52 -3.89 6.88
N GLU A 8 5.57 -4.70 7.02
CA GLU A 8 6.71 -4.76 6.12
C GLU A 8 6.63 -5.95 5.15
N THR A 9 5.44 -6.53 4.97
CA THR A 9 5.09 -7.63 4.05
C THR A 9 5.73 -8.98 4.39
N ARG A 10 6.32 -9.14 5.58
CA ARG A 10 6.91 -10.41 6.02
C ARG A 10 5.81 -11.36 6.46
N VAL A 11 5.93 -12.62 6.04
CA VAL A 11 4.97 -13.66 6.45
C VAL A 11 5.15 -13.96 7.93
N ILE A 12 4.06 -13.85 8.68
CA ILE A 12 4.08 -14.09 10.12
C ILE A 12 4.37 -15.57 10.37
N GLY A 13 5.42 -15.86 11.14
CA GLY A 13 5.85 -17.23 11.48
C GLY A 13 6.85 -17.85 10.49
N LEU A 14 7.31 -17.12 9.48
CA LEU A 14 8.37 -17.56 8.57
C LEU A 14 9.52 -16.55 8.51
N GLU A 15 10.74 -17.06 8.55
CA GLU A 15 11.95 -16.25 8.39
C GLU A 15 12.28 -16.14 6.89
N ALA A 16 12.46 -14.92 6.40
CA ALA A 16 12.85 -14.61 5.01
C ALA A 16 11.80 -14.82 3.89
N LEU A 17 10.51 -14.97 4.20
CA LEU A 17 9.44 -14.93 3.19
C LEU A 17 8.65 -13.62 3.26
N ARG A 18 8.39 -13.02 2.08
CA ARG A 18 7.47 -11.88 1.92
C ARG A 18 6.44 -12.20 0.86
N VAL A 19 5.23 -11.67 1.03
CA VAL A 19 4.15 -11.72 0.02
C VAL A 19 3.84 -10.30 -0.41
N VAL A 20 3.90 -10.04 -1.71
CA VAL A 20 3.71 -8.72 -2.31
C VAL A 20 2.67 -8.86 -3.41
N ASP A 21 1.40 -8.85 -3.02
CA ASP A 21 0.26 -9.03 -3.92
C ASP A 21 -0.99 -8.37 -3.32
N SER A 22 -2.00 -8.16 -4.17
CA SER A 22 -3.33 -7.71 -3.78
C SER A 22 -3.98 -8.53 -2.66
N SER A 23 -3.66 -9.83 -2.55
CA SER A 23 -4.19 -10.72 -1.50
C SER A 23 -3.84 -10.30 -0.07
N ILE A 24 -2.81 -9.48 0.15
CA ILE A 24 -2.45 -8.99 1.49
C ILE A 24 -3.09 -7.63 1.85
N MET A 25 -3.86 -7.03 0.93
CA MET A 25 -4.58 -5.79 1.23
C MET A 25 -5.72 -6.08 2.23
N PRO A 26 -5.81 -5.35 3.37
CA PRO A 26 -6.83 -5.60 4.39
C PRO A 26 -8.24 -5.23 3.93
N SER A 27 -8.36 -4.35 2.94
CA SER A 27 -9.59 -3.97 2.28
C SER A 27 -9.31 -3.75 0.80
N ILE A 28 -10.23 -4.21 -0.05
CA ILE A 28 -10.13 -4.08 -1.50
C ILE A 28 -10.43 -2.62 -1.86
N THR A 29 -9.56 -2.00 -2.65
CA THR A 29 -9.80 -0.66 -3.20
C THR A 29 -10.99 -0.68 -4.17
N THR A 30 -11.84 0.35 -4.16
CA THR A 30 -13.03 0.49 -5.02
C THR A 30 -12.71 0.80 -6.50
N GLY A 31 -11.67 0.18 -7.05
CA GLY A 31 -11.17 0.39 -8.41
C GLY A 31 -10.26 -0.75 -8.87
N ASN A 32 -9.55 -0.52 -9.97
CA ASN A 32 -8.63 -1.51 -10.54
C ASN A 32 -7.46 -1.79 -9.59
N LEU A 33 -7.17 -3.06 -9.33
CA LEU A 33 -6.12 -3.51 -8.40
C LEU A 33 -4.70 -3.35 -8.92
N ASN A 34 -4.51 -3.07 -10.21
CA ASN A 34 -3.18 -2.91 -10.80
C ASN A 34 -2.40 -1.77 -10.11
N ALA A 35 -2.98 -0.57 -10.05
CA ALA A 35 -2.34 0.58 -9.42
C ALA A 35 -1.99 0.37 -7.93
N PRO A 36 -2.89 -0.10 -7.05
CA PRO A 36 -2.54 -0.36 -5.65
C PRO A 36 -1.56 -1.52 -5.48
N THR A 37 -1.58 -2.55 -6.33
CA THR A 37 -0.58 -3.62 -6.29
C THR A 37 0.80 -3.11 -6.67
N ILE A 38 0.92 -2.28 -7.72
CA ILE A 38 2.19 -1.63 -8.07
C ILE A 38 2.69 -0.77 -6.90
N MET A 39 1.82 0.05 -6.31
CA MET A 39 2.18 0.90 -5.17
C MET A 39 2.70 0.09 -3.98
N LEU A 40 2.04 -1.03 -3.65
CA LEU A 40 2.47 -1.96 -2.62
C LEU A 40 3.85 -2.56 -2.94
N ALA A 41 4.09 -2.93 -4.19
CA ALA A 41 5.35 -3.51 -4.64
C ALA A 41 6.52 -2.52 -4.55
N GLU A 42 6.32 -1.26 -4.94
CA GLU A 42 7.32 -0.19 -4.79
C GLU A 42 7.69 0.00 -3.31
N LYS A 43 6.68 0.08 -2.43
CA LYS A 43 6.91 0.18 -0.98
C LYS A 43 7.68 -1.02 -0.43
N ALA A 44 7.31 -2.24 -0.85
CA ALA A 44 7.98 -3.46 -0.41
C ALA A 44 9.43 -3.53 -0.91
N ALA A 45 9.72 -3.04 -2.12
CA ALA A 45 11.07 -2.96 -2.66
C ALA A 45 11.98 -2.08 -1.78
N ASP A 46 11.47 -0.94 -1.29
CA ASP A 46 12.22 -0.09 -0.35
C ASP A 46 12.50 -0.82 0.97
N HIS A 47 11.53 -1.54 1.53
CA HIS A 47 11.74 -2.35 2.73
C HIS A 47 12.78 -3.45 2.54
N VAL A 48 12.76 -4.14 1.40
CA VAL A 48 13.75 -5.18 1.06
C VAL A 48 15.14 -4.59 0.90
N ARG A 49 15.24 -3.38 0.32
CA ARG A 49 16.52 -2.69 0.09
C ARG A 49 17.00 -1.85 1.27
N GLY A 50 16.25 -1.78 2.37
CA GLY A 50 16.56 -0.92 3.51
C GLY A 50 16.57 0.57 3.17
N ARG A 51 15.75 1.00 2.20
CA ARG A 51 15.65 2.39 1.76
C ARG A 51 14.54 3.13 2.53
N PRO A 52 14.73 4.42 2.84
CA PRO A 52 13.65 5.23 3.38
C PRO A 52 12.57 5.44 2.30
N LEU A 53 11.31 5.49 2.74
CA LEU A 53 10.20 5.83 1.84
C LEU A 53 10.33 7.27 1.34
N LEU A 54 9.84 7.51 0.13
CA LEU A 54 9.80 8.85 -0.44
C LEU A 54 8.98 9.81 0.44
N PRO A 55 9.37 11.10 0.50
CA PRO A 55 8.55 12.11 1.14
C PRO A 55 7.22 12.25 0.40
N ARG A 56 6.19 12.73 1.10
CA ARG A 56 4.88 13.03 0.51
C ARG A 56 5.07 13.99 -0.68
N SER A 57 4.46 13.65 -1.81
CA SER A 57 4.46 14.51 -2.99
C SER A 57 3.78 15.86 -2.69
N THR A 58 4.41 16.95 -3.12
CA THR A 58 3.89 18.32 -3.08
C THR A 58 3.35 18.77 -4.44
N ALA A 59 3.25 17.86 -5.42
CA ALA A 59 2.72 18.17 -6.74
C ALA A 59 1.27 18.68 -6.63
N PRO A 60 0.87 19.69 -7.43
CA PRO A 60 -0.50 20.17 -7.44
C PRO A 60 -1.44 19.06 -7.95
N TYR A 61 -2.54 18.84 -7.25
CA TYR A 61 -3.61 17.93 -7.67
C TYR A 61 -4.97 18.57 -7.39
N TYR A 62 -5.98 18.14 -8.16
CA TYR A 62 -7.33 18.65 -7.98
C TYR A 62 -7.92 18.20 -6.64
N THR A 63 -8.45 19.15 -5.88
CA THR A 63 -9.19 18.87 -4.64
C THR A 63 -10.64 19.27 -4.87
N ALA A 64 -11.56 18.31 -4.75
CA ALA A 64 -12.98 18.58 -4.92
C ALA A 64 -13.49 19.55 -3.84
N PRO A 65 -14.28 20.59 -4.20
CA PRO A 65 -14.99 21.40 -3.22
C PRO A 65 -15.88 20.50 -2.36
N ASN A 66 -15.93 20.76 -1.04
CA ASN A 66 -16.77 20.03 -0.09
C ASN A 66 -16.51 18.51 0.00
N TRP A 67 -15.31 18.01 -0.36
CA TRP A 67 -14.98 16.56 -0.34
C TRP A 67 -15.24 15.88 1.02
N GLN A 68 -15.25 16.65 2.12
CA GLN A 68 -15.54 16.16 3.46
C GLN A 68 -17.03 15.86 3.68
N SER A 69 -17.93 16.58 3.01
CA SER A 69 -19.38 16.49 3.20
C SER A 69 -20.13 15.97 1.97
N ALA A 70 -19.45 15.82 0.84
CA ALA A 70 -20.01 15.31 -0.40
C ALA A 70 -18.96 14.50 -1.18
N GLN A 71 -19.23 13.22 -1.36
CA GLN A 71 -18.65 12.40 -2.42
C GLN A 71 -19.69 12.25 -3.54
N ARG A 72 -19.23 12.02 -4.76
CA ARG A 72 -20.11 11.74 -5.91
C ARG A 72 -21.06 10.58 -5.61
#